data_AF-A0A939NZ71-F1
#
_entry.id   AF-A0A939NZ71-F1
#
_cell.length_a   1.000
_cell.length_b   1.000
_cell.length_c   1.000
_cell.angle_alpha   90.00
_cell.angle_beta   90.00
_cell.angle_gamma   90.00
#
_symmetry.space_group_name_H-M   'P 1'
#
loop_
_entity.id
_entity.type
_entity.pdbx_description
1 polymer ?
#
loop_
_entity_poly.entity_id
_entity_poly.type
_entity_poly.pdbx_seq_one_letter_code
_entity_poly.pdbx_strand_id
1 'polypeptide(L)' 'MAQAILLTGRERRRRWSRDERAEILAAAFAPDGIVSEVARRFDVSTG' A
#
# COMPACT_ATOMS: atom_id res chain seq x y z
N MET A 1 6.33 27.15 24.46
CA MET A 1 5.96 25.73 24.73
C MET A 1 5.27 25.18 23.49
N ALA A 2 5.64 23.98 23.03
CA ALA A 2 5.07 23.39 21.80
C ALA A 2 4.03 22.33 22.16
N GLN A 3 2.86 22.39 21.51
CA GLN A 3 1.78 21.41 21.65
C GLN A 3 1.85 20.43 20.47
N ALA A 4 1.82 19.12 20.75
CA ALA A 4 1.73 18.07 19.74
C ALA A 4 0.37 17.37 19.85
N ILE A 5 -0.27 17.12 18.71
CA ILE A 5 -1.56 16.43 18.63
C ILE A 5 -1.33 15.01 18.12
N LEU A 6 -1.72 14.02 18.93
CA LEU A 6 -1.69 12.61 18.56
C LEU A 6 -3.07 12.19 18.02
N LEU A 7 -3.10 11.77 16.75
CA LEU A 7 -4.29 11.22 16.10
C LEU A 7 -4.30 9.70 16.28
N THR A 8 -5.14 9.21 17.19
CA THR A 8 -5.28 7.77 17.53
C THR A 8 -6.37 7.04 16.72
N GLY A 9 -6.92 7.67 15.68
CA GLY A 9 -7.92 7.06 14.81
C GLY A 9 -7.37 5.91 13.97
N ARG A 10 -8.26 5.03 13.47
CA ARG A 10 -7.87 3.94 12.56
C ARG A 10 -7.16 4.53 11.35
N GLU A 11 -5.96 4.03 11.09
CA GLU A 11 -5.15 4.41 9.96
C GLU A 11 -5.96 4.30 8.66
N ARG A 12 -6.12 5.43 7.95
CA ARG A 12 -6.87 5.48 6.69
C ARG A 12 -6.10 4.91 5.52
N ARG A 13 -4.77 5.11 5.48
CA ARG A 13 -3.91 4.58 4.41
C ARG A 13 -3.36 3.25 4.85
N ARG A 14 -3.62 2.19 4.08
CA ARG A 14 -3.03 0.89 4.38
C ARG A 14 -1.51 1.02 4.41
N ARG A 15 -0.89 0.65 5.53
CA ARG A 15 0.55 0.39 5.56
C ARG A 15 0.75 -1.04 5.10
N TRP A 16 1.61 -1.24 4.11
CA TRP A 16 2.09 -2.56 3.76
C TRP A 16 3.35 -2.86 4.53
N SER A 17 3.36 -4.04 5.15
CA SER A 17 4.56 -4.72 5.58
C SER A 17 5.51 -4.97 4.40
N ARG A 18 6.75 -5.36 4.68
CA ARG A 18 7.72 -5.69 3.62
C ARG A 18 7.26 -6.89 2.79
N ASP A 19 6.66 -7.88 3.44
CA ASP A 19 6.21 -9.10 2.78
C ASP A 19 5.04 -8.81 1.85
N GLU A 20 4.06 -8.01 2.28
CA GLU A 20 2.96 -7.56 1.42
C GLU A 20 3.48 -6.76 0.21
N ARG A 21 4.52 -5.94 0.38
CA ARG A 21 5.15 -5.23 -0.75
C ARG A 21 5.81 -6.19 -1.73
N ALA A 22 6.48 -7.22 -1.23
CA ALA A 22 7.12 -8.23 -2.05
C ALA A 22 6.09 -9.03 -2.86
N GLU A 23 4.96 -9.39 -2.24
CA GLU A 23 3.85 -10.06 -2.93
C GLU A 23 3.25 -9.19 -4.04
N ILE A 24 2.99 -7.90 -3.75
CA ILE A 24 2.47 -6.95 -4.74
C ILE A 24 3.44 -6.85 -5.92
N LEU A 25 4.74 -6.73 -5.64
CA LEU A 25 5.77 -6.62 -6.68
C LEU A 25 5.87 -7.90 -7.52
N ALA A 26 5.89 -9.07 -6.88
CA ALA A 26 5.94 -10.34 -7.56
C ALA A 26 4.73 -10.55 -8.48
N ALA A 27 3.53 -10.20 -8.01
CA ALA A 27 2.31 -10.29 -8.81
C ALA A 27 2.29 -9.30 -9.99
N ALA A 28 2.74 -8.06 -9.77
CA ALA A 28 2.74 -7.02 -10.81
C ALA A 28 3.71 -7.33 -11.96
N PHE A 29 4.82 -8.02 -11.68
CA PHE A 29 5.87 -8.33 -12.64
C PHE A 29 5.94 -9.82 -13.02
N ALA A 30 4.90 -10.60 -12.71
CA ALA A 30 4.73 -11.95 -13.23
C ALA A 30 4.56 -11.94 -14.76
N PRO A 31 4.82 -13.06 -15.47
CA PRO A 31 4.68 -13.13 -16.93
C PRO A 31 3.29 -12.74 -17.46
N ASP A 32 2.25 -12.94 -16.68
CA ASP A 32 0.84 -12.60 -16.92
C ASP A 32 0.35 -11.42 -16.06
N GLY A 33 1.25 -10.79 -15.30
CA GLY A 33 0.93 -9.71 -14.38
C GLY A 33 0.56 -8.42 -15.08
N ILE A 34 -0.61 -7.87 -14.74
CA ILE A 34 -1.04 -6.54 -15.18
C ILE A 34 -0.95 -5.57 -14.00
N VAL A 35 -0.05 -4.60 -14.11
CA VAL A 35 0.23 -3.62 -13.03
C VAL A 35 -1.04 -2.89 -12.58
N SER A 36 -1.93 -2.49 -13.50
CA SER A 36 -3.16 -1.78 -13.15
C SER A 36 -4.18 -2.65 -12.41
N GLU A 37 -4.24 -3.94 -12.71
CA GLU A 37 -5.12 -4.88 -12.02
C GLU A 37 -4.61 -5.20 -10.62
N VAL A 38 -3.30 -5.43 -10.50
CA VAL A 38 -2.64 -5.62 -9.20
C VAL A 38 -2.80 -4.34 -8.36
N ALA A 39 -2.58 -3.17 -8.94
CA ALA A 39 -2.78 -1.90 -8.26
C ALA A 39 -4.21 -1.78 -7.69
N ARG A 40 -5.24 -2.10 -8.49
CA ARG A 40 -6.63 -2.06 -8.06
C ARG A 40 -6.94 -3.07 -6.96
N ARG A 41 -6.38 -4.29 -7.04
CA ARG A 41 -6.57 -5.34 -6.03
C ARG A 41 -6.03 -4.94 -4.66
N PHE A 42 -4.90 -4.23 -4.64
CA PHE A 42 -4.23 -3.83 -3.40
C PHE A 42 -4.53 -2.38 -2.98
N ASP A 43 -5.42 -1.68 -3.69
CA ASP A 43 -5.74 -0.26 -3.49
C ASP A 43 -4.49 0.63 -3.55
N VAL A 44 -3.59 0.32 -4.48
CA VAL A 44 -2.36 1.07 -4.76
C VAL A 44 -2.71 2.24 -5.66
N SER A 45 -2.36 3.45 -5.22
CA SER A 45 -2.47 4.67 -6.02
C SER A 45 -1.13 5.41 -6.03
N THR A 46 -0.78 6.02 -7.17
CA THR A 46 0.42 6.85 -7.35
C THR A 46 0.21 8.31 -6.92
N GLY A 47 -0.89 8.59 -6.19
CA GLY A 47 -1.37 9.94 -5.89
C GLY A 47 -0.38 10.91 -5.27
#